data_AF-A0A7J4IGR2-F1
#
_entry.id   AF-A0A7J4IGR2-F1
#
_cell.length_a   1.000
_cell.length_b   1.000
_cell.length_c   1.000
_cell.angle_alpha   90.00
_cell.angle_beta   90.00
_cell.angle_gamma   90.00
#
_symmetry.space_group_name_H-M   'P 1'
#
loop_
_entity.id
_entity.type
_entity.pdbx_description
1 polymer ?
#
loop_
_entity_poly.entity_id
_entity_poly.type
_entity_poly.pdbx_seq_one_letter_code
_entity_poly.pdbx_strand_id
1 'polypeptide(L)'
;MPSPKKSELIKNVLRTLVSISSRKTDLPYTMITMEDLIRRLETKFRFLKHIQIKNDFYNEESDDMISVMSDINSVPPNELGNALHSIIDSMNRSLGDEAGHFFIKEIRNKLSDEYITEMRGMGVDLGLMQLESEIYRLEREITERKNHS
;
A
#
# COMPACT_ATOMS: atom_id res chain seq x y z
N MET A 1 12.40 10.22 -19.40
CA MET A 1 11.10 9.61 -19.79
C MET A 1 9.99 10.50 -19.23
N PRO A 2 8.78 10.52 -19.82
CA PRO A 2 7.66 11.23 -19.22
C PRO A 2 7.26 10.56 -17.91
N SER A 3 6.91 11.36 -16.89
CA SER A 3 6.40 10.90 -15.61
C SER A 3 5.23 9.90 -15.81
N PRO A 4 5.18 8.79 -15.03
CA PRO A 4 4.13 7.80 -15.16
C PRO A 4 2.75 8.40 -14.86
N LYS A 5 1.72 7.89 -15.52
CA LYS A 5 0.34 8.28 -15.20
C LYS A 5 0.02 7.89 -13.76
N LYS A 6 -0.74 8.73 -13.04
CA LYS A 6 -1.16 8.43 -11.65
C LYS A 6 -1.89 7.10 -11.55
N SER A 7 -2.75 6.75 -12.51
CA SER A 7 -3.43 5.46 -12.55
C SER A 7 -2.46 4.27 -12.66
N GLU A 8 -1.38 4.43 -13.41
CA GLU A 8 -0.33 3.41 -13.56
C GLU A 8 0.52 3.30 -12.29
N LEU A 9 0.91 4.44 -11.71
CA LEU A 9 1.61 4.49 -10.42
C LEU A 9 0.82 3.76 -9.34
N ILE A 10 -0.48 4.08 -9.19
CA ILE A 10 -1.34 3.44 -8.19
C ILE A 10 -1.44 1.93 -8.45
N LYS A 11 -1.65 1.52 -9.70
CA LYS A 11 -1.72 0.10 -10.06
C LYS A 11 -0.43 -0.64 -9.67
N ASN A 12 0.73 -0.07 -9.98
CA ASN A 12 2.03 -0.68 -9.66
C ASN A 12 2.32 -0.72 -8.16
N VAL A 13 1.94 0.32 -7.41
CA VAL A 13 2.04 0.31 -5.95
C VAL A 13 1.15 -0.79 -5.38
N LEU A 14 -0.14 -0.86 -5.74
CA LEU A 14 -1.05 -1.88 -5.22
C LEU A 14 -0.60 -3.31 -5.56
N ARG A 15 -0.15 -3.54 -6.79
CA ARG A 15 0.42 -4.84 -7.20
C ARG A 15 1.66 -5.20 -6.39
N THR A 16 2.52 -4.22 -6.10
CA THR A 16 3.70 -4.41 -5.25
C THR A 16 3.30 -4.80 -3.83
N LEU A 17 2.32 -4.12 -3.25
CA LEU A 17 1.81 -4.43 -1.91
C LEU A 17 1.24 -5.86 -1.84
N VAL A 18 0.41 -6.25 -2.81
CA VAL A 18 -0.12 -7.62 -2.91
C VAL A 18 1.02 -8.63 -3.04
N SER A 19 1.97 -8.40 -3.96
CA SER A 19 3.12 -9.29 -4.17
C SER A 19 3.96 -9.49 -2.91
N ILE A 20 4.11 -8.45 -2.07
CA ILE A 20 4.86 -8.57 -0.81
C ILE A 20 4.04 -9.33 0.22
N SER A 21 2.77 -8.98 0.40
CA SER A 21 1.89 -9.62 1.39
C SER A 21 1.62 -11.09 1.07
N SER A 22 1.43 -11.45 -0.20
CA SER A 22 1.16 -12.82 -0.63
C SER A 22 2.35 -13.78 -0.49
N ARG A 23 3.53 -13.29 -0.08
CA ARG A 23 4.64 -14.17 0.35
C ARG A 23 4.50 -14.62 1.80
N LYS A 24 3.71 -13.91 2.59
CA LYS A 24 3.53 -14.13 4.03
C LYS A 24 2.19 -14.79 4.37
N THR A 25 1.23 -14.67 3.46
CA THR A 25 -0.11 -15.27 3.52
C THR A 25 -0.55 -15.69 2.12
N ASP A 26 -1.68 -16.38 1.98
CA ASP A 26 -2.16 -16.79 0.66
C ASP A 26 -2.67 -15.59 -0.18
N LEU A 27 -2.62 -15.76 -1.51
CA LEU A 27 -3.02 -14.72 -2.46
C LEU A 27 -4.51 -14.36 -2.32
N PRO A 28 -5.46 -15.31 -2.25
CA PRO A 28 -6.87 -14.99 -2.01
C PRO A 28 -7.11 -14.12 -0.77
N TYR A 29 -6.50 -14.47 0.37
CA TYR A 29 -6.61 -13.71 1.61
C TYR A 29 -6.02 -12.31 1.48
N THR A 30 -4.86 -12.18 0.83
CA THR A 30 -4.23 -10.87 0.55
C THR A 30 -5.16 -9.98 -0.27
N MET A 31 -5.82 -10.55 -1.28
CA MET A 31 -6.68 -9.84 -2.21
C MET A 31 -7.99 -9.40 -1.56
N ILE A 32 -8.61 -10.26 -0.77
CA ILE A 32 -9.79 -9.92 0.06
C ILE A 32 -9.43 -8.79 1.04
N THR A 33 -8.28 -8.90 1.72
CA THR A 33 -7.80 -7.86 2.65
C THR A 33 -7.60 -6.52 1.95
N MET A 34 -7.04 -6.52 0.75
CA MET A 34 -6.88 -5.30 -0.05
C MET A 34 -8.25 -4.74 -0.49
N GLU A 35 -9.19 -5.58 -0.92
CA GLU A 35 -10.53 -5.15 -1.35
C GLU A 35 -11.28 -4.46 -0.20
N ASP A 36 -11.28 -5.09 0.98
CA ASP A 36 -11.91 -4.54 2.17
C ASP A 36 -11.24 -3.23 2.62
N LEU A 37 -9.91 -3.14 2.50
CA LEU A 37 -9.17 -1.91 2.78
C LEU A 37 -9.58 -0.78 1.83
N ILE A 38 -9.61 -1.04 0.52
CA ILE A 38 -9.98 -0.04 -0.49
C ILE A 38 -11.42 0.42 -0.27
N ARG A 39 -12.37 -0.49 -0.03
CA ARG A 39 -13.77 -0.16 0.27
C ARG A 39 -13.91 0.67 1.54
N ARG A 40 -13.18 0.31 2.60
CA ARG A 40 -13.18 1.09 3.85
C ARG A 40 -12.66 2.51 3.62
N LEU A 41 -11.56 2.64 2.88
CA LEU A 41 -10.94 3.93 2.59
C LEU A 41 -11.76 4.77 1.59
N GLU A 42 -12.60 4.16 0.75
CA GLU A 42 -13.49 4.89 -0.17
C GLU A 42 -14.41 5.88 0.54
N THR A 43 -14.80 5.56 1.78
CA THR A 43 -15.60 6.45 2.64
C THR A 43 -14.92 7.81 2.89
N LYS A 44 -13.59 7.83 2.91
CA LYS A 44 -12.74 9.02 3.08
C LYS A 44 -12.22 9.56 1.74
N PHE A 45 -11.89 8.67 0.82
CA PHE A 45 -11.29 8.97 -0.48
C PHE A 45 -12.20 8.43 -1.59
N ARG A 46 -13.24 9.20 -1.94
CA ARG A 46 -14.29 8.75 -2.89
C ARG A 46 -13.77 8.31 -4.26
N PHE A 47 -12.60 8.79 -4.68
CA PHE A 47 -11.98 8.38 -5.95
C PHE A 47 -11.49 6.92 -5.94
N LEU A 48 -11.37 6.27 -4.76
CA LEU A 48 -10.98 4.86 -4.68
C LEU A 48 -12.01 3.92 -5.31
N LYS A 49 -13.25 4.38 -5.55
CA LYS A 49 -14.25 3.67 -6.38
C LYS A 49 -13.77 3.33 -7.79
N HIS A 50 -12.73 4.02 -8.27
CA HIS A 50 -12.09 3.81 -9.57
C HIS A 50 -11.01 2.71 -9.55
N ILE A 51 -10.86 2.01 -8.41
CA ILE A 51 -9.96 0.88 -8.24
C ILE A 51 -10.83 -0.37 -8.12
N GLN A 52 -10.59 -1.35 -8.98
CA GLN A 52 -11.31 -2.62 -8.99
C GLN A 52 -10.35 -3.76 -8.72
N ILE A 53 -10.70 -4.57 -7.72
CA ILE A 53 -9.99 -5.79 -7.37
C ILE A 53 -10.85 -6.95 -7.88
N LYS A 54 -10.25 -7.81 -8.71
CA LYS A 54 -10.93 -8.96 -9.30
C LYS A 54 -10.60 -10.20 -8.48
N ASN A 55 -11.63 -10.92 -8.06
CA ASN A 55 -11.51 -12.15 -7.27
C ASN A 55 -11.52 -13.40 -8.17
N ASP A 56 -10.76 -13.36 -9.26
CA ASP A 56 -10.68 -14.45 -10.24
C ASP A 56 -9.39 -15.25 -10.06
N PHE A 57 -9.21 -15.80 -8.86
CA PHE A 57 -7.95 -16.44 -8.42
C PHE A 57 -7.61 -17.73 -9.16
N TYR A 58 -8.56 -18.31 -9.90
CA TYR A 58 -8.44 -19.60 -10.58
C TYR A 58 -8.27 -19.48 -12.10
N ASN A 59 -8.35 -18.27 -12.66
CA ASN A 59 -7.99 -18.04 -14.05
C ASN A 59 -6.50 -17.74 -14.17
N GLU A 60 -5.74 -18.73 -14.65
CA GLU A 60 -4.31 -18.63 -14.95
C GLU A 60 -3.98 -17.54 -15.99
N GLU A 61 -4.97 -17.07 -16.77
CA GLU A 61 -4.82 -15.97 -17.73
C GLU A 61 -4.96 -14.56 -17.11
N SER A 62 -5.30 -14.44 -15.82
CA SER A 62 -5.63 -13.16 -15.20
C SER A 62 -4.43 -12.47 -14.51
N ASP A 63 -3.43 -12.04 -15.29
CA ASP A 63 -2.34 -11.18 -14.78
C ASP A 63 -2.82 -9.74 -14.41
N ASP A 64 -4.13 -9.50 -14.43
CA ASP A 64 -4.74 -8.21 -14.15
C ASP A 64 -5.84 -8.25 -13.09
N MET A 65 -5.45 -8.73 -11.90
CA MET A 65 -6.30 -8.78 -10.70
C MET A 65 -6.60 -7.40 -10.10
N ILE A 66 -5.83 -6.36 -10.47
CA ILE A 66 -6.02 -4.98 -9.99
C ILE A 66 -6.14 -4.06 -11.20
N SER A 67 -7.33 -3.50 -11.39
CA SER A 67 -7.62 -2.48 -12.40
C SER A 67 -7.74 -1.10 -11.74
N VAL A 68 -7.17 -0.09 -12.39
CA VAL A 68 -7.19 1.31 -11.94
C VAL A 68 -7.64 2.16 -13.11
N MET A 69 -8.82 2.76 -13.00
CA MET A 69 -9.42 3.55 -14.09
C MET A 69 -8.69 4.89 -14.26
N SER A 70 -8.75 5.44 -15.48
CA SER A 70 -8.04 6.67 -15.85
C SER A 70 -8.52 7.92 -15.11
N ASP A 71 -9.72 7.90 -14.53
CA ASP A 71 -10.30 8.99 -13.74
C ASP A 71 -9.36 9.45 -12.61
N ILE A 72 -8.57 8.52 -12.05
CA ILE A 72 -7.55 8.80 -11.02
C ILE A 72 -6.50 9.80 -11.49
N ASN A 73 -6.26 9.93 -12.79
CA ASN A 73 -5.29 10.90 -13.31
C ASN A 73 -5.69 12.36 -13.03
N SER A 74 -6.99 12.62 -12.90
CA SER A 74 -7.53 13.94 -12.57
C SER A 74 -7.49 14.29 -11.08
N VAL A 75 -7.29 13.29 -10.21
CA VAL A 75 -7.28 13.49 -8.75
C VAL A 75 -6.09 14.36 -8.34
N PRO A 76 -6.25 15.34 -7.43
CA PRO A 76 -5.14 16.14 -6.92
C PRO A 76 -4.01 15.26 -6.36
N PRO A 77 -2.73 15.53 -6.69
CA PRO A 77 -1.61 14.68 -6.27
C PRO A 77 -1.52 14.46 -4.75
N ASN A 78 -1.80 15.48 -3.95
CA ASN A 78 -1.81 15.41 -2.49
C ASN A 78 -2.93 14.51 -1.95
N GLU A 79 -4.13 14.56 -2.54
CA GLU A 79 -5.24 13.69 -2.16
C GLU A 79 -4.93 12.23 -2.48
N LEU A 80 -4.30 11.99 -3.63
CA LEU A 80 -3.84 10.67 -4.04
C LEU A 80 -2.73 10.16 -3.12
N GLY A 81 -1.77 11.02 -2.76
CA GLY A 81 -0.71 10.70 -1.81
C GLY A 81 -1.26 10.33 -0.43
N ASN A 82 -2.23 11.09 0.08
CA ASN A 82 -2.89 10.78 1.36
C ASN A 82 -3.57 9.41 1.36
N ALA A 83 -4.21 9.02 0.25
CA ALA A 83 -4.81 7.70 0.12
C ALA A 83 -3.73 6.60 0.04
N LEU A 84 -2.68 6.80 -0.77
CA LEU A 84 -1.56 5.86 -0.87
C LEU A 84 -0.88 5.63 0.48
N HIS A 85 -0.59 6.70 1.21
CA HIS A 85 -0.05 6.63 2.56
C HIS A 85 -0.95 5.78 3.48
N SER A 86 -2.26 6.05 3.46
CA SER A 86 -3.24 5.31 4.27
C SER A 86 -3.30 3.82 3.92
N ILE A 87 -3.16 3.48 2.64
CA ILE A 87 -3.15 2.08 2.16
C ILE A 87 -1.89 1.37 2.63
N ILE A 88 -0.71 1.97 2.40
CA ILE A 88 0.59 1.39 2.76
C ILE A 88 0.67 1.20 4.29
N ASP A 89 0.30 2.21 5.08
CA ASP A 89 0.30 2.14 6.54
C ASP A 89 -0.66 1.06 7.05
N SER A 90 -1.89 1.00 6.52
CA SER A 90 -2.88 -0.01 6.92
C SER A 90 -2.39 -1.43 6.63
N MET A 91 -1.79 -1.65 5.45
CA MET A 91 -1.22 -2.94 5.10
C MET A 91 -0.01 -3.30 5.95
N ASN A 92 0.90 -2.35 6.19
CA ASN A 92 2.05 -2.54 7.06
C ASN A 92 1.62 -3.01 8.46
N ARG A 93 0.62 -2.35 9.05
CA ARG A 93 0.07 -2.71 10.36
C ARG A 93 -0.63 -4.07 10.38
N SER A 94 -1.27 -4.46 9.28
CA SER A 94 -1.97 -5.75 9.18
C SER A 94 -1.04 -6.97 9.20
N LEU A 95 0.24 -6.78 8.84
CA LEU A 95 1.23 -7.86 8.82
C LEU A 95 1.81 -8.19 10.20
N GLY A 96 1.57 -7.37 11.22
CA GLY A 96 2.20 -7.51 12.54
C GLY A 96 3.66 -7.05 12.56
N ASP A 97 4.27 -7.07 13.74
CA ASP A 97 5.50 -6.30 14.00
C ASP A 97 6.76 -6.85 13.34
N GLU A 98 6.90 -8.17 13.31
CA GLU A 98 8.06 -8.83 12.68
C GLU A 98 8.00 -8.72 11.16
N ALA A 99 6.82 -8.92 10.57
CA ALA A 99 6.63 -8.87 9.13
C ALA A 99 6.46 -7.44 8.59
N GLY A 100 5.91 -6.51 9.36
CA GLY A 100 5.84 -5.09 9.01
C GLY A 100 7.22 -4.44 8.92
N HIS A 101 8.18 -4.87 9.76
CA HIS A 101 9.50 -4.22 9.83
C HIS A 101 10.22 -4.11 8.48
N PHE A 102 10.10 -5.13 7.63
CA PHE A 102 10.71 -5.14 6.30
C PHE A 102 9.77 -4.69 5.19
N PHE A 103 8.47 -4.53 5.46
CA PHE A 103 7.46 -4.31 4.43
C PHE A 103 7.72 -3.03 3.62
N ILE A 104 7.93 -1.90 4.30
CA ILE A 104 8.19 -0.61 3.62
C ILE A 104 9.55 -0.63 2.89
N LYS A 105 10.55 -1.29 3.46
CA LYS A 105 11.84 -1.53 2.79
C LYS A 105 11.67 -2.37 1.51
N GLU A 106 10.84 -3.40 1.54
CA GLU A 106 10.56 -4.25 0.38
C GLU A 106 9.80 -3.50 -0.72
N ILE A 107 8.88 -2.59 -0.37
CA ILE A 107 8.21 -1.71 -1.34
C ILE A 107 9.26 -0.87 -2.10
N ARG A 108 10.15 -0.21 -1.36
CA ARG A 108 11.22 0.63 -1.92
C ARG A 108 12.20 -0.15 -2.80
N ASN A 109 12.42 -1.43 -2.50
CA ASN A 109 13.30 -2.28 -3.32
C ASN A 109 12.63 -2.83 -4.58
N LYS A 110 11.29 -2.85 -4.63
CA LYS A 110 10.51 -3.39 -5.76
C LYS A 110 10.04 -2.31 -6.72
N LEU A 111 9.75 -1.11 -6.23
CA LEU A 111 9.39 0.02 -7.07
C LEU A 111 10.63 0.65 -7.69
N SER A 112 10.53 1.12 -8.93
CA SER A 112 11.60 1.91 -9.54
C SER A 112 11.75 3.28 -8.89
N ASP A 113 12.93 3.88 -9.02
CA ASP A 113 13.23 5.22 -8.51
C ASP A 113 12.28 6.29 -9.05
N GLU A 114 11.79 6.12 -10.29
CA GLU A 114 10.78 6.98 -10.89
C GLU A 114 9.47 6.96 -10.09
N TYR A 115 8.92 5.78 -9.77
CA TYR A 115 7.71 5.68 -8.96
C TYR A 115 7.92 6.23 -7.54
N ILE A 116 9.08 5.96 -6.93
CA ILE A 116 9.41 6.47 -5.60
C ILE A 116 9.49 8.00 -5.59
N THR A 117 10.08 8.59 -6.64
CA THR A 117 10.19 10.05 -6.78
C THR A 117 8.83 10.69 -6.95
N GLU A 118 7.96 10.11 -7.78
CA GLU A 118 6.58 10.58 -7.96
C GLU A 118 5.75 10.46 -6.67
N MET A 119 5.86 9.33 -5.96
CA MET A 119 5.23 9.13 -4.66
C MET A 119 5.66 10.21 -3.66
N ARG A 120 6.96 10.53 -3.59
CA ARG A 120 7.48 11.62 -2.75
C ARG A 120 6.91 12.97 -3.17
N GLY A 121 6.79 13.24 -4.47
CA GLY A 121 6.14 14.44 -5.02
C GLY A 121 4.66 14.57 -4.62
N MET A 122 3.99 13.45 -4.34
CA MET A 122 2.62 13.39 -3.82
C MET A 122 2.55 13.48 -2.27
N GLY A 123 3.68 13.58 -1.59
CA GLY A 123 3.75 13.59 -0.11
C GLY A 123 3.87 12.21 0.53
N VAL A 124 4.16 11.15 -0.23
CA VAL A 124 4.37 9.80 0.30
C VAL A 124 5.87 9.51 0.38
N ASP A 125 6.46 9.73 1.56
CA ASP A 125 7.86 9.41 1.80
C ASP A 125 8.01 8.07 2.54
N LEU A 126 8.41 7.02 1.81
CA LEU A 126 8.62 5.68 2.37
C LEU A 126 9.71 5.65 3.46
N GLY A 127 10.68 6.56 3.43
CA GLY A 127 11.69 6.68 4.47
C GLY A 127 11.10 7.20 5.77
N LEU A 128 10.27 8.24 5.69
CA LEU A 128 9.54 8.77 6.84
C LEU A 128 8.57 7.72 7.40
N MET A 129 7.80 7.05 6.54
CA MET A 129 6.86 5.99 6.97
C MET A 129 7.58 4.83 7.69
N GLN A 130 8.77 4.43 7.22
CA GLN A 130 9.58 3.42 7.89
C GLN A 130 9.98 3.89 9.31
N LEU A 131 10.46 5.13 9.43
CA LEU A 131 10.86 5.70 10.71
C LEU A 131 9.67 5.77 11.69
N GLU A 132 8.52 6.26 11.24
CA GLU A 132 7.30 6.31 12.05
C GLU A 132 6.89 4.91 12.53
N SER A 133 6.93 3.91 11.65
CA SER A 133 6.64 2.52 12.01
C SER A 133 7.60 1.97 13.07
N GLU A 134 8.89 2.32 13.00
CA GLU A 134 9.90 1.90 13.99
C GLU A 134 9.68 2.59 15.35
N ILE A 135 9.34 3.89 15.34
CA ILE A 135 9.01 4.64 16.55
C ILE A 135 7.80 4.01 17.26
N TYR A 136 6.71 3.76 16.53
CA TYR A 136 5.50 3.13 17.09
C TYR A 136 5.80 1.77 17.72
N ARG A 137 6.67 0.96 17.09
CA ARG A 137 7.07 -0.33 17.65
C ARG A 137 7.82 -0.17 18.97
N LEU A 138 8.82 0.71 19.00
CA LEU A 138 9.62 0.98 20.21
C LEU A 138 8.76 1.49 21.36
N GLU A 139 7.78 2.36 21.08
CA GLU A 139 6.84 2.86 22.10
C GLU A 139 6.00 1.74 22.73
N ARG A 140 5.54 0.78 21.92
CA ARG A 140 4.83 -0.40 22.45
C ARG A 140 5.73 -1.30 23.28
N GLU A 141 6.94 -1.59 22.81
CA GLU A 141 7.90 -2.43 23.55
C GLU A 141 8.24 -1.81 24.92
N ILE A 142 8.41 -0.49 24.99
CA ILE A 142 8.65 0.23 26.25
C ILE A 142 7.43 0.11 27.18
N THR A 143 6.22 0.26 26.62
CA THR A 143 4.97 0.17 27.38
C THR A 143 4.75 -1.24 27.95
N GLU A 144 5.01 -2.28 27.15
CA GLU A 144 4.91 -3.67 27.57
C GLU A 144 5.90 -4.00 28.68
N ARG A 145 7.16 -3.54 28.59
CA ARG A 145 8.16 -3.72 29.65
C ARG A 145 7.76 -3.07 30.97
N LYS A 146 7.15 -1.88 30.91
CA LYS A 146 6.66 -1.17 32.11
C LYS A 146 5.48 -1.88 32.78
N ASN A 147 4.63 -2.55 32.02
CA ASN A 147 3.47 -3.27 32.56
C ASN A 147 3.84 -4.64 33.17
N HIS A 148 5.03 -5.16 32.86
CA HIS A 148 5.55 -6.43 33.39
C HIS A 148 6.66 -6.23 34.44
N SER A 149 6.94 -5.00 34.86
CA SER A 149 7.85 -4.63 35.95
C SER A 149 7.07 -4.12 37.16
#